data_AF-A0A1Y0UV35-F1
#
_entry.id   AF-A0A1Y0UV35-F1
#
_cell.length_a   1.000
_cell.length_b   1.000
_cell.length_c   1.000
_cell.angle_alpha   90.00
_cell.angle_beta   90.00
_cell.angle_gamma   90.00
#
_symmetry.space_group_name_H-M   'P 1'
#
loop_
_entity.id
_entity.type
_entity.pdbx_description
1 polymer ?
#
loop_
_entity_poly.entity_id
_entity_poly.type
_entity_poly.pdbx_seq_one_letter_code
_entity_poly.pdbx_strand_id
1 'polypeptide(L)'
;MGMPYTLIMADIAFNHLALVAQPRVPSAIIGDAAPNPNMPFNKRSFQAMPEPTHTTPPADQTPMTVAAMDAAIAQAVQQAEERAVRQMADLHTARAAVRPFVGDVAMDSAPAIYGFALKEAGIDVTGVPEQGLKPLFESFARMQPRAGGAAPVMGQDAAAAQGFRQRFGLERIGVRG
;
A
#
# COMPACT_ATOMS: atom_id res chain seq x y z
N MET A 1 -14.34 0.83 -51.60
CA MET A 1 -13.17 1.60 -51.16
C MET A 1 -13.55 2.35 -49.88
N GLY A 2 -13.15 1.85 -48.71
CA GLY A 2 -13.47 2.48 -47.41
C GLY A 2 -12.48 3.60 -47.11
N MET A 3 -12.97 4.77 -46.73
CA MET A 3 -12.09 5.91 -46.38
C MET A 3 -11.42 5.65 -45.02
N PRO A 4 -10.12 5.94 -44.86
CA PRO A 4 -9.41 5.74 -43.61
C PRO A 4 -9.89 6.75 -42.55
N TYR A 5 -10.13 6.27 -41.33
CA TYR A 5 -10.47 7.13 -40.20
C TYR A 5 -9.28 8.01 -39.85
N THR A 6 -9.51 9.32 -39.84
CA THR A 6 -8.57 10.33 -39.36
C THR A 6 -8.65 10.34 -37.83
N LEU A 7 -7.54 10.04 -37.15
CA LEU A 7 -7.42 9.83 -35.69
C LEU A 7 -7.64 11.10 -34.85
N ILE A 8 -8.34 12.10 -35.40
CA ILE A 8 -8.59 13.40 -34.78
C ILE A 8 -9.94 13.31 -34.07
N MET A 9 -9.95 13.35 -32.74
CA MET A 9 -11.19 13.46 -31.96
C MET A 9 -11.71 14.89 -32.05
N ALA A 10 -12.63 15.14 -32.99
CA ALA A 10 -13.19 16.48 -33.25
C ALA A 10 -14.30 16.90 -32.27
N ASP A 11 -14.59 16.10 -31.24
CA ASP A 11 -15.69 16.33 -30.28
C ASP A 11 -15.21 16.39 -28.82
N ILE A 12 -14.07 17.02 -28.56
CA ILE A 12 -13.71 17.38 -27.18
C ILE A 12 -14.54 18.60 -26.79
N ALA A 13 -15.65 18.36 -26.09
CA ALA A 13 -16.44 19.40 -25.47
C ALA A 13 -15.63 20.03 -24.32
N PHE A 14 -14.77 21.00 -24.62
CA PHE A 14 -14.31 21.96 -23.63
C PHE A 14 -15.56 22.52 -22.94
N ASN A 15 -15.57 22.50 -21.61
CA ASN A 15 -16.50 23.30 -20.82
C ASN A 15 -16.48 24.70 -21.45
N HIS A 16 -17.62 25.14 -21.96
CA HIS A 16 -17.76 26.22 -22.91
C HIS A 16 -17.33 27.54 -22.26
N LEU A 17 -16.03 27.84 -22.29
CA LEU A 17 -15.52 29.19 -22.08
C LEU A 17 -16.07 30.02 -23.24
N ALA A 18 -17.19 30.71 -22.99
CA ALA A 18 -17.72 31.68 -23.92
C ALA A 18 -16.59 32.65 -24.30
N LEU A 19 -16.33 32.79 -25.60
CA LEU A 19 -15.49 33.87 -26.13
C LEU A 19 -16.22 35.19 -25.82
N VAL A 20 -15.95 35.77 -24.66
CA VAL A 20 -16.46 37.10 -24.31
C VAL A 20 -15.56 38.12 -25.01
N ALA A 21 -16.16 38.96 -25.85
CA ALA A 21 -15.45 40.02 -26.57
C ALA A 21 -14.79 41.06 -25.64
N GLN A 22 -15.15 41.08 -24.36
CA GLN A 22 -14.52 41.89 -23.31
C GLN A 22 -14.08 40.98 -22.15
N PRO A 23 -12.81 41.03 -21.74
CA PRO A 23 -12.33 40.19 -20.65
C PRO A 23 -13.00 40.59 -19.33
N ARG A 24 -13.48 39.61 -18.56
CA ARG A 24 -14.11 39.85 -17.25
C ARG A 24 -13.11 40.26 -16.17
N VAL A 25 -11.82 40.04 -16.43
CA VAL A 25 -10.71 40.43 -15.55
C VAL A 25 -9.68 41.22 -16.35
N PRO A 26 -9.13 42.33 -15.81
CA PRO A 26 -8.23 43.20 -16.57
C PRO A 26 -6.91 42.55 -17.04
N SER A 27 -6.54 41.40 -16.48
CA SER A 27 -5.25 40.73 -16.72
C SER A 27 -5.29 39.58 -17.73
N ALA A 28 -6.44 39.30 -18.35
CA ALA A 28 -6.55 38.21 -19.33
C ALA A 28 -6.06 38.63 -20.72
N ILE A 29 -5.05 37.93 -21.24
CA ILE A 29 -4.57 38.07 -22.63
C ILE A 29 -5.16 36.94 -23.48
N ILE A 30 -5.85 37.28 -24.56
CA ILE A 30 -6.48 36.34 -25.51
C ILE A 30 -5.48 36.06 -26.64
N GLY A 31 -5.06 34.80 -26.76
CA GLY A 31 -3.91 34.39 -27.59
C GLY A 31 -4.16 34.11 -29.07
N ASP A 32 -5.19 34.66 -29.72
CA ASP A 32 -5.49 34.29 -31.13
C ASP A 32 -5.91 35.43 -32.07
N ALA A 33 -5.40 36.65 -31.87
CA ALA A 33 -5.49 37.66 -32.92
C ALA A 33 -4.31 37.50 -33.90
N ALA A 34 -4.57 36.99 -35.11
CA ALA A 34 -3.58 37.01 -36.18
C ALA A 34 -3.05 38.45 -36.38
N PRO A 35 -1.72 38.67 -36.54
CA PRO A 35 -1.20 40.02 -36.69
C PRO A 35 -1.72 40.65 -37.98
N ASN A 36 -2.31 41.85 -37.89
CA ASN A 36 -2.62 42.63 -39.08
C ASN A 36 -1.29 42.98 -39.79
N PRO A 37 -1.10 42.58 -41.07
CA PRO A 37 0.15 42.77 -41.78
C PRO A 37 0.51 44.24 -42.08
N ASN A 38 -0.34 45.21 -41.72
CA ASN A 38 -0.12 46.62 -42.05
C ASN A 38 -0.05 47.58 -40.84
N MET A 39 0.40 47.12 -39.66
CA MET A 39 0.78 48.06 -38.59
C MET A 39 2.23 48.54 -38.74
N PRO A 40 2.50 49.85 -38.74
CA PRO A 40 3.86 50.34 -38.61
C PRO A 40 4.36 50.05 -37.19
N PHE A 41 5.32 49.12 -37.06
CA PHE A 41 6.01 48.87 -35.81
C PHE A 41 6.79 50.13 -35.38
N ASN A 42 6.16 50.95 -34.55
CA ASN A 42 6.80 52.11 -33.96
C ASN A 42 7.82 51.62 -32.92
N LYS A 43 9.10 51.85 -33.20
CA LYS A 43 10.24 51.58 -32.32
C LYS A 43 10.14 52.46 -31.08
N ARG A 44 9.32 52.07 -30.11
CA ARG A 44 9.38 52.61 -28.74
C ARG A 44 9.93 51.52 -27.83
N SER A 45 11.19 51.74 -27.48
CA SER A 45 11.94 51.10 -26.41
C SER A 45 11.05 50.69 -25.24
N PHE A 46 10.82 49.38 -25.08
CA PHE A 46 10.36 48.83 -23.81
C PHE A 46 11.50 49.02 -22.81
N GLN A 47 11.32 50.04 -21.96
CA GLN A 47 12.15 50.30 -20.79
C GLN A 47 12.24 49.00 -19.97
N ALA A 48 13.47 48.54 -19.72
CA ALA A 48 13.75 47.34 -18.94
C ALA A 48 13.16 47.46 -17.52
N MET A 49 12.14 46.65 -17.23
CA MET A 49 11.75 46.34 -15.86
C MET A 49 12.58 45.13 -15.41
N PRO A 50 12.98 45.04 -14.13
CA PRO A 50 13.69 43.87 -13.62
C PRO A 50 12.77 42.65 -13.79
N GLU A 51 13.30 41.60 -14.40
CA GLU A 51 12.56 40.38 -14.71
C GLU A 51 11.89 39.81 -13.45
N PRO A 52 10.63 39.33 -13.53
CA PRO A 52 10.16 38.37 -12.56
C PRO A 52 11.09 37.17 -12.67
N THR A 53 11.81 36.84 -11.59
CA THR A 53 12.57 35.61 -11.48
C THR A 53 11.62 34.43 -11.67
N HIS A 54 11.45 33.99 -12.91
CA HIS A 54 11.17 32.61 -13.21
C HIS A 54 12.41 31.86 -12.73
N THR A 55 12.34 31.32 -11.52
CA THR A 55 13.20 30.20 -11.16
C THR A 55 12.84 29.08 -12.14
N THR A 56 13.59 29.02 -13.23
CA THR A 56 13.76 27.82 -14.05
C THR A 56 13.89 26.65 -13.08
N PRO A 57 12.99 25.66 -13.12
CA PRO A 57 13.26 24.40 -12.43
C PRO A 57 14.65 23.95 -12.88
N PRO A 58 15.57 23.61 -11.95
CA PRO A 58 16.92 23.23 -12.33
C PRO A 58 16.84 22.19 -13.45
N ALA A 59 17.58 22.45 -14.54
CA ALA A 59 17.58 21.69 -15.78
C ALA A 59 18.27 20.33 -15.61
N ASP A 60 17.79 19.54 -14.66
CA ASP A 60 18.25 18.18 -14.37
C ASP A 60 17.10 17.16 -14.48
N GLN A 61 16.11 17.48 -15.32
CA GLN A 61 15.15 16.51 -15.81
C GLN A 61 15.83 15.67 -16.88
N THR A 62 16.61 14.68 -16.43
CA THR A 62 17.12 13.63 -17.30
C THR A 62 15.95 13.05 -18.09
N PRO A 63 15.96 13.08 -19.44
CA PRO A 63 14.92 12.45 -20.22
C PRO A 63 14.94 10.96 -19.86
N MET A 64 13.92 10.47 -19.15
CA MET A 64 13.80 9.05 -18.86
C MET A 64 13.82 8.31 -20.19
N THR A 65 14.86 7.50 -20.39
CA THR A 65 14.98 6.71 -21.61
C THR A 65 13.85 5.69 -21.64
N VAL A 66 13.41 5.28 -22.84
CA VAL A 66 12.41 4.21 -22.99
C VAL A 66 12.81 2.95 -22.20
N ALA A 67 14.11 2.66 -22.13
CA ALA A 67 14.67 1.59 -21.33
C ALA A 67 14.48 1.77 -19.80
N ALA A 68 14.60 3.00 -19.29
CA ALA A 68 14.33 3.29 -17.88
C ALA A 68 12.85 3.12 -17.53
N MET A 69 11.95 3.43 -18.47
CA MET A 69 10.51 3.26 -18.28
C MET A 69 10.09 1.79 -18.27
N ASP A 70 10.64 0.99 -19.19
CA ASP A 70 10.41 -0.47 -19.23
C ASP A 70 10.93 -1.15 -17.95
N ALA A 71 12.12 -0.76 -17.47
CA ALA A 71 12.66 -1.23 -16.20
C ALA A 71 11.77 -0.86 -14.99
N ALA A 72 11.21 0.36 -14.98
CA ALA A 72 10.29 0.78 -13.92
C ALA A 72 8.97 -0.02 -13.94
N ILE A 73 8.46 -0.35 -15.12
CA ILE A 73 7.26 -1.20 -15.27
C ILE A 73 7.56 -2.61 -14.76
N ALA A 74 8.70 -3.20 -15.16
CA ALA A 74 9.11 -4.53 -14.69
C ALA A 74 9.22 -4.57 -13.16
N GLN A 75 9.84 -3.55 -12.55
CA GLN A 75 9.91 -3.44 -11.08
C GLN A 75 8.53 -3.28 -10.43
N ALA A 76 7.64 -2.48 -11.02
CA ALA A 76 6.30 -2.29 -10.50
C ALA A 76 5.47 -3.58 -10.55
N VAL A 77 5.60 -4.36 -11.64
CA VAL A 77 4.96 -5.68 -11.77
C VAL A 77 5.50 -6.66 -10.72
N GLN A 78 6.82 -6.76 -10.58
CA GLN A 78 7.44 -7.60 -9.55
C GLN A 78 6.96 -7.24 -8.14
N GLN A 79 6.92 -5.94 -7.81
CA GLN A 79 6.40 -5.49 -6.52
C GLN A 79 4.91 -5.81 -6.34
N ALA A 80 4.11 -5.72 -7.40
CA ALA A 80 2.69 -6.07 -7.36
C ALA A 80 2.49 -7.58 -7.14
N GLU A 81 3.25 -8.43 -7.84
CA GLU A 81 3.25 -9.88 -7.66
C GLU A 81 3.65 -10.28 -6.24
N GLU A 82 4.75 -9.71 -5.72
CA GLU A 82 5.18 -9.97 -4.34
C GLU A 82 4.12 -9.57 -3.32
N ARG A 83 3.47 -8.41 -3.51
CA ARG A 83 2.39 -7.95 -2.62
C ARG A 83 1.19 -8.90 -2.67
N ALA A 84 0.80 -9.37 -3.85
CA ALA A 84 -0.30 -10.31 -4.01
C ALA A 84 0.00 -11.65 -3.31
N VAL A 85 1.21 -12.20 -3.51
CA VAL A 85 1.63 -13.45 -2.86
C VAL A 85 1.66 -13.29 -1.34
N ARG A 86 2.21 -12.18 -0.83
CA ARG A 86 2.23 -11.89 0.62
C ARG A 86 0.80 -11.81 1.18
N GLN A 87 -0.10 -11.08 0.54
CA GLN A 87 -1.50 -10.99 0.97
C GLN A 87 -2.19 -12.35 1.03
N MET A 88 -1.98 -13.22 0.04
CA MET A 88 -2.53 -14.58 0.06
C MET A 88 -1.93 -15.46 1.16
N ALA A 89 -0.62 -15.37 1.37
CA ALA A 89 0.05 -16.08 2.47
C ALA A 89 -0.45 -15.59 3.85
N ASP A 90 -0.64 -14.28 4.00
CA ASP A 90 -1.18 -13.66 5.21
C ASP A 90 -2.62 -14.09 5.47
N LEU A 91 -3.46 -14.15 4.44
CA LEU A 91 -4.84 -14.67 4.53
C LEU A 91 -4.87 -16.11 5.03
N HIS A 92 -4.03 -16.97 4.44
CA HIS A 92 -3.95 -18.37 4.85
C HIS A 92 -3.46 -18.51 6.29
N THR A 93 -2.46 -17.72 6.67
CA THR A 93 -1.89 -17.70 8.02
C THR A 93 -2.91 -17.22 9.06
N ALA A 94 -3.65 -16.16 8.75
CA ALA A 94 -4.72 -15.63 9.60
C ALA A 94 -5.82 -16.66 9.81
N ARG A 95 -6.28 -17.32 8.74
CA ARG A 95 -7.28 -18.40 8.85
C ARG A 95 -6.79 -19.55 9.73
N ALA A 96 -5.55 -20.01 9.53
CA ALA A 96 -4.99 -21.09 10.35
C ALA A 96 -4.88 -20.72 11.84
N ALA A 97 -4.52 -19.46 12.14
CA ALA A 97 -4.39 -18.97 13.51
C ALA A 97 -5.73 -18.78 14.23
N VAL A 98 -6.77 -18.34 13.51
CA VAL A 98 -8.12 -18.11 14.07
C VAL A 98 -8.95 -19.39 14.16
N ARG A 99 -8.69 -20.37 13.30
CA ARG A 99 -9.39 -21.66 13.26
C ARG A 99 -9.61 -22.35 14.61
N PRO A 100 -8.66 -22.39 15.57
CA PRO A 100 -8.91 -23.01 16.87
C PRO A 100 -9.85 -22.22 17.80
N PHE A 101 -10.11 -20.94 17.54
CA PHE A 101 -10.91 -20.09 18.41
C PHE A 101 -12.33 -19.89 17.87
N VAL A 102 -12.46 -19.63 16.57
CA VAL A 102 -13.74 -19.25 15.94
C VAL A 102 -14.15 -20.23 14.83
N GLY A 103 -13.30 -21.21 14.51
CA GLY A 103 -13.54 -22.13 13.40
C GLY A 103 -13.17 -21.55 12.04
N ASP A 104 -13.73 -22.11 10.97
CA ASP A 104 -13.42 -21.68 9.60
C ASP A 104 -14.10 -20.35 9.27
N VAL A 105 -13.28 -19.32 9.06
CA VAL A 105 -13.72 -17.97 8.65
C VAL A 105 -13.25 -17.69 7.23
N ALA A 106 -14.20 -17.30 6.37
CA ALA A 106 -13.96 -16.89 5.01
C ALA A 106 -14.20 -15.38 4.87
N MET A 107 -13.11 -14.61 4.97
CA MET A 107 -13.08 -13.18 4.62
C MET A 107 -12.00 -12.94 3.56
N ASP A 108 -12.09 -11.77 2.95
CA ASP A 108 -11.28 -11.25 1.84
C ASP A 108 -10.01 -10.52 2.29
N SER A 109 -9.84 -10.25 3.59
CA SER A 109 -8.60 -9.65 4.14
C SER A 109 -8.16 -10.28 5.47
N ALA A 110 -6.83 -10.41 5.64
CA ALA A 110 -6.22 -10.89 6.89
C ALA A 110 -6.58 -10.03 8.12
N PRO A 111 -6.55 -8.67 8.07
CA PRO A 111 -6.96 -7.85 9.20
C PRO A 111 -8.43 -8.05 9.59
N ALA A 112 -9.34 -8.26 8.63
CA ALA A 112 -10.74 -8.52 8.94
C ALA A 112 -10.93 -9.85 9.68
N ILE A 113 -10.18 -10.90 9.32
CA ILE A 113 -10.21 -12.20 10.03
C ILE A 113 -9.81 -12.01 11.50
N TYR A 114 -8.72 -11.28 11.76
CA TYR A 114 -8.28 -11.01 13.14
C TYR A 114 -9.26 -10.13 13.91
N GLY A 115 -9.78 -9.06 13.30
CA GLY A 115 -10.77 -8.18 13.93
C GLY A 115 -12.06 -8.91 14.28
N PHE A 116 -12.54 -9.80 13.40
CA PHE A 116 -13.68 -10.66 13.67
C PHE A 116 -13.42 -11.58 14.87
N ALA A 117 -12.25 -12.25 14.90
CA ALA A 117 -11.90 -13.15 15.98
C ALA A 117 -11.81 -12.46 17.35
N LEU A 118 -11.27 -11.24 17.37
CA LEU A 118 -11.19 -10.41 18.57
C LEU A 118 -12.58 -9.96 19.04
N LYS A 119 -13.47 -9.62 18.10
CA LYS A 119 -14.84 -9.20 18.41
C LYS A 119 -15.67 -10.36 18.98
N GLU A 120 -15.53 -11.56 18.44
CA GLU A 120 -16.12 -12.79 19.00
C GLU A 120 -15.59 -13.08 20.42
N ALA A 121 -14.33 -12.75 20.69
CA ALA A 121 -13.75 -12.84 22.02
C ALA A 121 -14.19 -11.73 22.99
N GLY A 122 -15.02 -10.79 22.54
CA GLY A 122 -15.49 -9.66 23.35
C GLY A 122 -14.51 -8.49 23.46
N ILE A 123 -13.44 -8.46 22.66
CA ILE A 123 -12.48 -7.35 22.60
C ILE A 123 -12.96 -6.36 21.53
N ASP A 124 -13.17 -5.11 21.95
CA ASP A 124 -13.57 -4.07 21.01
C ASP A 124 -12.38 -3.64 20.14
N VAL A 125 -12.62 -3.60 18.83
CA VAL A 125 -11.64 -3.27 17.80
C VAL A 125 -11.93 -1.91 17.15
N THR A 126 -12.91 -1.15 17.66
CA THR A 126 -13.20 0.20 17.14
C THR A 126 -11.99 1.12 17.29
N GLY A 127 -11.54 1.70 16.19
CA GLY A 127 -10.40 2.63 16.16
C GLY A 127 -9.02 1.98 16.11
N VAL A 128 -8.93 0.65 16.07
CA VAL A 128 -7.65 -0.05 15.91
C VAL A 128 -7.25 -0.07 14.42
N PRO A 129 -6.03 0.37 14.07
CA PRO A 129 -5.55 0.28 12.69
C PRO A 129 -5.34 -1.17 12.27
N GLU A 130 -5.59 -1.48 10.99
CA GLU A 130 -5.51 -2.84 10.44
C GLU A 130 -4.18 -3.56 10.74
N GLN A 131 -3.08 -2.81 10.74
CA GLN A 131 -1.73 -3.32 11.03
C GLN A 131 -1.56 -3.80 12.47
N GLY A 132 -2.35 -3.28 13.41
CA GLY A 132 -2.29 -3.60 14.84
C GLY A 132 -3.14 -4.81 15.25
N LEU A 133 -4.06 -5.27 14.40
CA LEU A 133 -4.98 -6.37 14.73
C LEU A 133 -4.27 -7.71 14.89
N LYS A 134 -3.25 -7.97 14.05
CA LYS A 134 -2.44 -9.19 14.11
C LYS A 134 -1.70 -9.35 15.44
N PRO A 135 -0.83 -8.42 15.88
CA PRO A 135 -0.11 -8.58 17.14
C PRO A 135 -1.05 -8.58 18.35
N LEU A 136 -2.16 -7.85 18.28
CA LEU A 136 -3.18 -7.87 19.33
C LEU A 136 -3.82 -9.26 19.44
N PHE A 137 -4.21 -9.87 18.31
CA PHE A 137 -4.70 -11.23 18.28
C PHE A 137 -3.66 -12.26 18.74
N GLU A 138 -2.39 -12.12 18.36
CA GLU A 138 -1.31 -13.00 18.84
C GLU A 138 -1.13 -12.93 20.36
N SER A 139 -1.22 -11.71 20.94
CA SER A 139 -1.17 -11.52 22.40
C SER A 139 -2.36 -12.19 23.09
N PHE A 140 -3.56 -12.04 22.53
CA PHE A 140 -4.78 -12.69 23.01
C PHE A 140 -4.69 -14.21 22.93
N ALA A 141 -4.24 -14.75 21.80
CA ALA A 141 -4.07 -16.19 21.59
C ALA A 141 -3.03 -16.80 22.55
N ARG A 142 -2.01 -16.04 22.96
CA ARG A 142 -1.03 -16.47 23.98
C ARG A 142 -1.61 -16.44 25.39
N MET A 143 -2.45 -15.46 25.70
CA MET A 143 -3.09 -15.31 27.01
C MET A 143 -4.23 -16.31 27.22
N GLN A 144 -4.93 -16.72 26.17
CA GLN A 144 -5.95 -17.73 26.30
C GLN A 144 -5.32 -19.11 26.58
N PRO A 145 -5.69 -19.77 27.70
CA PRO A 145 -5.34 -21.16 27.88
C PRO A 145 -6.04 -21.92 26.74
N ARG A 146 -5.24 -22.55 25.87
CA ARG A 146 -5.71 -23.24 24.67
C ARG A 146 -6.80 -24.24 25.05
N ALA A 147 -8.06 -23.83 24.90
CA ALA A 147 -9.23 -24.64 25.23
C ALA A 147 -9.38 -25.71 24.14
N GLY A 148 -8.57 -26.78 24.20
CA GLY A 148 -8.63 -27.91 23.27
C GLY A 148 -7.30 -28.38 22.70
N GLY A 149 -6.17 -27.76 23.05
CA GLY A 149 -4.84 -28.31 22.76
C GLY A 149 -4.28 -28.92 24.02
N ALA A 150 -3.88 -30.20 23.97
CA ALA A 150 -3.29 -30.97 25.05
C ALA A 150 -2.65 -30.09 26.13
N ALA A 151 -3.10 -30.26 27.38
CA ALA A 151 -2.40 -29.73 28.55
C ALA A 151 -0.89 -29.87 28.32
N PRO A 152 -0.06 -28.87 28.68
CA PRO A 152 1.38 -28.98 28.52
C PRO A 152 1.79 -30.35 29.04
N VAL A 153 2.29 -31.20 28.14
CA VAL A 153 2.63 -32.58 28.48
C VAL A 153 3.64 -32.45 29.59
N MET A 154 3.19 -32.73 30.81
CA MET A 154 3.94 -32.67 32.05
C MET A 154 4.85 -33.90 32.04
N GLY A 155 5.84 -33.84 31.14
CA GLY A 155 6.75 -34.91 30.80
C GLY A 155 8.07 -34.38 30.24
N GLN A 156 8.33 -33.07 30.38
CA GLN A 156 9.66 -32.50 30.10
C GLN A 156 10.65 -32.77 31.25
N ASP A 157 10.16 -33.17 32.42
CA ASP A 157 10.97 -33.61 33.54
C ASP A 157 11.54 -35.01 33.33
N ALA A 158 11.03 -35.83 32.40
CA ALA A 158 11.60 -37.15 32.14
C ALA A 158 13.06 -37.06 31.64
N ALA A 159 13.37 -36.16 30.70
CA ALA A 159 14.73 -35.98 30.20
C ALA A 159 15.67 -35.35 31.26
N ALA A 160 15.16 -34.35 32.00
CA ALA A 160 15.89 -33.73 33.10
C ALA A 160 16.10 -34.71 34.28
N ALA A 161 15.15 -35.61 34.53
CA ALA A 161 15.23 -36.66 35.54
C ALA A 161 16.27 -37.71 35.16
N GLN A 162 16.42 -38.08 33.89
CA GLN A 162 17.52 -38.97 33.45
C GLN A 162 18.88 -38.32 33.74
N GLY A 163 19.06 -37.04 33.38
CA GLY A 163 20.30 -36.30 33.68
C GLY A 163 20.55 -36.11 35.18
N PHE A 164 19.50 -35.89 35.98
CA PHE A 164 19.60 -35.82 37.44
C PHE A 164 20.00 -37.17 38.05
N ARG A 165 19.38 -38.27 37.62
CA ARG A 165 19.69 -39.62 38.10
C ARG A 165 21.13 -40.02 37.77
N GLN A 166 21.62 -39.66 36.58
CA GLN A 166 23.01 -39.88 36.15
C GLN A 166 23.99 -39.02 36.97
N ARG A 167 23.70 -37.74 37.16
CA ARG A 167 24.57 -36.81 37.92
C ARG A 167 24.70 -37.17 39.39
N PHE A 168 23.66 -37.73 39.99
CA PHE A 168 23.65 -38.10 41.41
C PHE A 168 23.79 -39.61 41.66
N GLY A 169 24.09 -40.41 40.62
CA GLY A 169 24.35 -41.85 40.74
C GLY A 169 23.16 -42.66 41.28
N LEU A 170 21.94 -42.13 41.16
CA LEU A 170 20.72 -42.68 41.75
C LEU A 170 20.18 -43.90 40.99
N GLU A 171 20.78 -44.25 39.84
CA GLU A 171 20.40 -45.41 39.02
C GLU A 171 20.57 -46.75 39.76
N ARG A 172 21.39 -46.80 40.81
CA ARG A 172 21.67 -48.02 41.57
C ARG A 172 20.75 -48.24 42.78
N ILE A 173 19.91 -47.27 43.12
CA ILE A 173 19.04 -47.32 44.30
C ILE A 173 17.61 -47.55 43.84
N GLY A 174 17.18 -48.81 43.85
CA GLY A 174 15.78 -49.16 43.60
C GLY A 174 14.92 -48.70 44.79
N VAL A 175 14.07 -47.68 44.58
CA VAL A 175 13.00 -47.36 45.51
C VAL A 175 11.95 -48.46 45.39
N ARG A 176 11.84 -49.30 46.42
CA ARG A 176 10.76 -50.27 46.55
C ARG A 176 9.49 -49.46 46.84
N GLY A 177 8.53 -49.51 45.92
CA GLY A 177 7.25 -48.80 46.01
C GLY A 177 6.42 -49.18 47.22
#